data_AF-A0A974S8L0-F1
#
_entry.id   AF-A0A974S8L0-F1
#
_cell.length_a   1.000
_cell.length_b   1.000
_cell.length_c   1.000
_cell.angle_alpha   90.00
_cell.angle_beta   90.00
_cell.angle_gamma   90.00
#
_symmetry.space_group_name_H-M   'P 1'
#
loop_
_entity.id
_entity.type
_entity.pdbx_description
1 polymer ?
#
loop_
_entity_poly.entity_id
_entity_poly.type
_entity_poly.pdbx_seq_one_letter_code
_entity_poly.pdbx_strand_id
1 'polypeptide(L)'
;MLFPDGRLQEAGARIGVDGTSEMIGLFDDPSLPRWNVRREVDYASGACLALRREVFADLGGFDIVFAPAYCEDADLCFRLRERGLRIVYEPTSEIVHHLSVTANSIDVGYKHRLATRNQQAFVQRWGERLEGLNTVRTIAFHLPQFHTIPENDRWWGAGFTEWTNVTRALPNYRGHYQPHLPADLGFYDLSDPAALKRQGAGRPVRDRRLLPLFLLVLRRPPGAGKTAGAPADRGGGRLPLLPLLGQRELDPHLGRSVQRRAAGPDL
;
A
#
# COMPACT_ATOMS: atom_id res chain seq x y z
N MET A 1 5.88 3.73 -15.57
CA MET A 1 6.91 2.94 -16.31
C MET A 1 6.38 1.54 -16.55
N LEU A 2 6.59 1.01 -17.76
CA LEU A 2 6.09 -0.30 -18.19
C LEU A 2 7.24 -1.24 -18.54
N PHE A 3 7.02 -2.53 -18.34
CA PHE A 3 7.85 -3.58 -18.93
C PHE A 3 7.62 -3.66 -20.45
N PRO A 4 8.54 -4.29 -21.22
CA PRO A 4 8.36 -4.50 -22.66
C PRO A 4 7.14 -5.34 -23.04
N ASP A 5 6.62 -6.15 -22.10
CA ASP A 5 5.40 -6.93 -22.27
C ASP A 5 4.11 -6.17 -21.93
N GLY A 6 4.22 -4.86 -21.64
CA GLY A 6 3.09 -3.98 -21.34
C GLY A 6 2.62 -4.01 -19.89
N ARG A 7 3.17 -4.88 -19.03
CA ARG A 7 2.81 -4.88 -17.60
C ARG A 7 3.40 -3.67 -16.88
N LEU A 8 2.75 -3.23 -15.82
CA LEU A 8 3.23 -2.13 -15.00
C LEU A 8 4.55 -2.53 -14.31
N GLN A 9 5.61 -1.77 -14.56
CA GLN A 9 6.87 -1.94 -13.85
C GLN A 9 6.85 -1.10 -12.56
N GLU A 10 6.48 0.17 -12.69
CA GLU A 10 6.49 1.12 -11.57
C GLU A 10 5.51 2.27 -11.82
N ALA A 11 4.60 2.50 -10.86
CA ALA A 11 3.75 3.68 -10.76
C ALA A 11 4.21 4.58 -9.58
N GLY A 12 5.50 4.92 -9.61
CA GLY A 12 6.30 5.45 -8.50
C GLY A 12 6.68 4.38 -7.47
N ALA A 13 7.44 4.78 -6.46
CA ALA A 13 7.98 3.87 -5.47
C ALA A 13 7.70 4.31 -4.01
N ARG A 14 7.70 3.33 -3.11
CA ARG A 14 7.65 3.52 -1.66
C ARG A 14 8.96 3.09 -1.03
N ILE A 15 9.26 3.67 0.12
CA ILE A 15 10.39 3.23 0.92
C ILE A 15 9.95 2.85 2.34
N GLY A 16 10.37 1.68 2.78
CA GLY A 16 10.19 1.18 4.14
C GLY A 16 11.13 1.87 5.12
N VAL A 17 10.85 1.71 6.41
CA VAL A 17 11.67 2.28 7.48
C VAL A 17 13.07 1.67 7.58
N ASP A 18 13.22 0.46 7.06
CA ASP A 18 14.49 -0.26 6.90
C ASP A 18 15.21 0.08 5.58
N GLY A 19 14.71 1.08 4.84
CA GLY A 19 15.23 1.47 3.53
C GLY A 19 14.90 0.47 2.41
N THR A 20 14.00 -0.49 2.63
CA THR A 20 13.54 -1.37 1.54
C THR A 20 12.70 -0.58 0.55
N SER A 21 12.97 -0.79 -0.74
CA SER A 21 12.20 -0.17 -1.82
C SER A 21 11.08 -1.10 -2.29
N GLU A 22 9.89 -0.54 -2.51
CA GLU A 22 8.76 -1.18 -3.15
C GLU A 22 8.38 -0.41 -4.42
N MET A 23 8.46 -1.08 -5.58
CA MET A 23 7.87 -0.58 -6.83
C MET A 23 6.35 -0.70 -6.76
N ILE A 24 5.64 0.43 -6.77
CA ILE A 24 4.19 0.44 -6.64
C ILE A 24 3.56 -0.14 -7.91
N GLY A 25 2.76 -1.20 -7.76
CA GLY A 25 2.03 -1.83 -8.86
C GLY A 25 2.87 -2.78 -9.72
N LEU A 26 3.99 -3.27 -9.20
CA LEU A 26 4.87 -4.21 -9.91
C LEU A 26 4.10 -5.43 -10.47
N PHE A 27 4.25 -5.66 -11.77
CA PHE A 27 3.61 -6.71 -12.58
C PHE A 27 2.08 -6.63 -12.67
N ASP A 28 1.49 -5.49 -12.32
CA ASP A 28 0.05 -5.29 -12.39
C ASP A 28 -0.41 -4.82 -13.77
N ASP A 29 -1.72 -4.81 -14.00
CA ASP A 29 -2.32 -4.25 -15.22
C ASP A 29 -2.38 -2.72 -15.12
N PRO A 30 -1.65 -1.97 -15.97
CA PRO A 30 -1.62 -0.50 -15.92
C PRO A 30 -2.96 0.15 -16.24
N SER A 31 -3.90 -0.55 -16.90
CA SER A 31 -5.21 0.00 -17.25
C SER A 31 -6.14 0.18 -16.04
N LEU A 32 -5.80 -0.43 -14.90
CA LEU A 32 -6.63 -0.38 -13.70
C LEU A 32 -6.74 1.06 -13.14
N PRO A 33 -7.93 1.55 -12.78
CA PRO A 33 -8.15 2.95 -12.39
C PRO A 33 -7.22 3.46 -11.28
N ARG A 34 -6.80 2.59 -10.35
CA ARG A 34 -5.87 2.93 -9.26
C ARG A 34 -4.49 3.41 -9.74
N TRP A 35 -4.09 3.05 -10.96
CA TRP A 35 -2.82 3.44 -11.56
C TRP A 35 -2.94 4.65 -12.50
N ASN A 36 -4.16 5.11 -12.75
CA ASN A 36 -4.47 6.23 -13.64
C ASN A 36 -4.78 7.52 -12.86
N VAL A 37 -4.25 7.62 -11.64
CA VAL A 37 -4.41 8.78 -10.77
C VAL A 37 -3.04 9.34 -10.41
N ARG A 38 -2.86 10.63 -10.72
CA ARG A 38 -1.70 11.42 -10.32
C ARG A 38 -1.63 11.49 -8.80
N ARG A 39 -0.48 11.16 -8.22
CA ARG A 39 -0.30 11.12 -6.76
C ARG A 39 1.12 11.38 -6.33
N GLU A 40 1.28 11.80 -5.09
CA GLU A 40 2.59 11.86 -4.45
C GLU A 40 3.10 10.45 -4.12
N VAL A 41 4.39 10.23 -4.34
CA VAL A 41 5.10 8.97 -4.06
C VAL A 41 6.35 9.27 -3.25
N ASP A 42 6.95 8.25 -2.62
CA ASP A 42 8.09 8.52 -1.75
C ASP A 42 9.33 8.91 -2.55
N TYR A 43 9.52 8.24 -3.69
CA TYR A 43 10.51 8.56 -4.70
C TYR A 43 10.09 8.02 -6.09
N ALA A 44 10.80 8.40 -7.15
CA ALA A 44 10.64 7.84 -8.49
C ALA A 44 12.00 7.30 -8.99
N SER A 45 11.97 6.18 -9.70
CA SER A 45 13.20 5.54 -10.18
C SER A 45 13.99 6.42 -11.15
N GLY A 46 15.32 6.38 -11.03
CA GLY A 46 16.24 7.16 -11.89
C GLY A 46 16.09 6.89 -13.39
N ALA A 47 15.55 5.72 -13.77
CA ALA A 47 15.26 5.37 -15.16
C ALA A 47 14.14 6.20 -15.81
N CYS A 48 13.31 6.90 -15.03
CA CYS A 48 12.26 7.78 -15.55
C CYS A 48 11.93 8.90 -14.55
N LEU A 49 12.82 9.90 -14.47
CA LEU A 49 12.67 11.07 -13.62
C LEU A 49 12.77 12.36 -14.45
N ALA A 50 11.84 13.28 -14.23
CA ALA A 50 11.89 14.62 -14.80
C ALA A 50 11.89 15.68 -13.70
N LEU A 51 12.86 16.60 -13.74
CA LEU A 51 12.99 17.71 -12.81
C LEU A 51 13.67 18.90 -13.48
N ARG A 52 13.50 20.08 -12.89
CA ARG A 52 14.16 21.32 -13.36
C ARG A 52 15.67 21.19 -13.25
N ARG A 53 16.39 21.58 -14.30
CA ARG A 53 17.85 21.46 -14.39
C ARG A 53 18.56 22.25 -13.31
N GLU A 54 18.10 23.48 -13.07
CA GLU A 54 18.60 24.37 -12.04
C GLU A 54 18.45 23.75 -10.65
N VAL A 55 17.31 23.10 -10.36
CA VAL A 55 17.11 22.41 -9.08
C VAL A 55 18.06 21.22 -8.92
N PHE A 56 18.28 20.45 -9.99
CA PHE A 56 19.24 19.33 -9.98
C PHE A 56 20.68 19.81 -9.77
N ALA A 57 21.08 20.89 -10.44
CA ALA A 57 22.40 21.50 -10.31
C ALA A 57 22.61 22.07 -8.90
N ASP A 58 21.63 22.79 -8.35
CA ASP A 58 21.66 23.35 -7.00
C ASP A 58 21.71 22.28 -5.90
N LEU A 59 21.30 21.05 -6.22
CA LEU A 59 21.40 19.90 -5.33
C LEU A 59 22.75 19.16 -5.46
N GLY A 60 23.61 19.54 -6.40
CA GLY A 60 24.86 18.83 -6.70
C GLY A 60 24.65 17.50 -7.44
N GLY A 61 23.47 17.29 -8.04
CA GLY A 61 23.14 16.07 -8.76
C GLY A 61 22.95 14.83 -7.88
N PHE A 62 23.28 13.66 -8.42
CA PHE A 62 23.32 12.39 -7.66
C PHE A 62 24.55 12.35 -6.76
N ASP A 63 24.37 11.83 -5.54
CA ASP A 63 25.46 11.74 -4.57
C ASP A 63 26.34 10.51 -4.86
N ILE A 64 27.65 10.75 -4.94
CA ILE A 64 28.65 9.73 -5.24
C ILE A 64 28.76 8.64 -4.17
N VAL A 65 28.21 8.86 -2.96
CA VAL A 65 28.13 7.84 -1.91
C VAL A 65 27.36 6.60 -2.39
N PHE A 66 26.39 6.79 -3.30
CA PHE A 66 25.57 5.71 -3.86
C PHE A 66 26.13 5.15 -5.17
N ALA A 67 27.28 5.62 -5.65
CA ALA A 67 27.86 5.10 -6.88
C ALA A 67 28.25 3.60 -6.74
N PRO A 68 28.07 2.78 -7.79
CA PRO A 68 27.53 3.15 -9.11
C PRO A 68 26.00 3.06 -9.26
N ALA A 69 25.27 2.51 -8.29
CA ALA A 69 23.84 2.26 -8.41
C ALA A 69 23.18 1.95 -7.05
N TYR A 70 21.85 2.00 -7.02
CA TYR A 70 20.97 1.80 -5.87
C TYR A 70 20.99 2.96 -4.89
N CYS A 71 19.79 3.45 -4.57
CA CYS A 71 19.48 4.52 -3.61
C CYS A 71 19.86 5.95 -4.04
N GLU A 72 20.54 6.14 -5.17
CA GLU A 72 20.89 7.49 -5.68
C GLU A 72 19.66 8.32 -6.05
N ASP A 73 18.64 7.66 -6.59
CA ASP A 73 17.36 8.24 -7.00
C ASP A 73 16.44 8.52 -5.80
N ALA A 74 16.37 7.58 -4.86
CA ALA A 74 15.68 7.75 -3.58
C ALA A 74 16.29 8.91 -2.78
N ASP A 75 17.62 8.99 -2.70
CA ASP A 75 18.33 10.08 -2.01
C ASP A 75 18.06 11.44 -2.66
N LEU A 76 18.15 11.53 -3.99
CA LEU A 76 17.81 12.75 -4.71
C LEU A 76 16.36 13.19 -4.41
N CYS A 77 15.42 12.25 -4.43
CA CYS A 77 14.02 12.51 -4.11
C CYS A 77 13.82 12.98 -2.66
N PHE A 78 14.54 12.41 -1.71
CA PHE A 78 14.48 12.84 -0.31
C PHE A 78 15.07 14.24 -0.13
N ARG A 79 16.19 14.57 -0.78
CA ARG A 79 16.75 15.93 -0.77
C ARG A 79 15.81 16.96 -1.42
N LEU A 80 15.11 16.59 -2.49
CA LEU A 80 14.06 17.44 -3.07
C LEU A 80 12.93 17.71 -2.05
N ARG A 81 12.51 16.68 -1.32
CA ARG A 81 11.46 16.80 -0.29
C ARG A 81 11.88 17.65 0.90
N GLU A 82 13.14 17.61 1.32
CA GLU A 82 13.69 18.53 2.34
C GLU A 82 13.59 20.01 1.92
N ARG A 83 13.59 20.29 0.61
CA ARG A 83 13.35 21.63 0.05
C ARG A 83 11.85 21.96 -0.11
N GLY A 84 10.95 21.15 0.45
CA GLY A 84 9.50 21.32 0.31
C GLY A 84 8.95 20.98 -1.08
N LEU A 85 9.75 20.37 -1.95
CA LEU A 85 9.29 19.91 -3.26
C LEU A 85 8.59 18.56 -3.14
N ARG A 86 7.71 18.28 -4.11
CA ARG A 86 6.91 17.06 -4.15
C ARG A 86 7.41 16.13 -5.24
N ILE A 87 7.37 14.83 -4.95
CA ILE A 87 7.65 13.78 -5.93
C ILE A 87 6.31 13.22 -6.37
N VAL A 88 6.02 13.33 -7.66
CA VAL A 88 4.69 13.04 -8.22
C VAL A 88 4.82 11.98 -9.31
N TYR A 89 4.01 10.94 -9.20
CA TYR A 89 3.77 9.98 -10.26
C TYR A 89 2.77 10.58 -11.27
N GLU A 90 3.14 10.59 -12.55
CA GLU A 90 2.34 11.09 -13.67
C GLU A 90 1.88 9.94 -14.58
N PRO A 91 0.63 9.46 -14.48
CA PRO A 91 0.17 8.31 -15.25
C PRO A 91 0.05 8.58 -16.75
N THR A 92 -0.08 9.84 -17.19
CA THR A 92 -0.19 10.15 -18.62
C THR A 92 1.17 10.16 -19.34
N SER A 93 2.28 10.01 -18.61
CA SER A 93 3.64 9.98 -19.14
C SER A 93 4.21 8.57 -19.01
N GLU A 94 4.19 7.83 -20.11
CA GLU A 94 4.60 6.43 -20.14
C GLU A 94 5.98 6.26 -20.80
N ILE A 95 6.76 5.33 -20.26
CA ILE A 95 8.02 4.86 -20.85
C ILE A 95 8.10 3.35 -20.69
N VAL A 96 8.58 2.68 -21.74
CA VAL A 96 8.92 1.25 -21.71
C VAL A 96 10.38 1.12 -21.30
N HIS A 97 10.64 0.35 -20.26
CA HIS A 97 11.97 0.16 -19.70
C HIS A 97 12.35 -1.33 -19.67
N HIS A 98 13.53 -1.63 -20.22
CA HIS A 98 14.07 -2.99 -20.21
C HIS A 98 14.88 -3.21 -18.92
N LEU A 99 14.18 -3.55 -17.84
CA LEU A 99 14.76 -3.70 -16.51
C LEU A 99 15.98 -4.64 -16.49
N SER A 100 17.02 -4.19 -15.80
CA SER A 100 18.24 -4.97 -15.51
C SER A 100 19.03 -5.44 -16.74
N VAL A 101 18.78 -4.95 -17.95
CA VAL A 101 19.54 -5.36 -19.14
C VAL A 101 21.04 -5.04 -19.01
N THR A 102 21.39 -3.86 -18.51
CA THR A 102 22.78 -3.47 -18.23
C THR A 102 23.35 -4.09 -16.97
N ALA A 103 22.48 -4.42 -16.01
CA ALA A 103 22.89 -5.08 -14.78
C ALA A 103 23.15 -6.58 -14.99
N ASN A 104 22.45 -7.26 -15.90
CA ASN A 104 22.50 -8.73 -16.03
C ASN A 104 23.88 -9.30 -16.36
N SER A 105 24.81 -8.48 -16.87
CA SER A 105 26.22 -8.86 -17.09
C SER A 105 27.10 -8.75 -15.84
N ILE A 106 26.57 -8.21 -14.74
CA ILE A 106 27.30 -8.01 -13.47
C ILE A 106 26.99 -9.18 -12.51
N ASP A 107 28.03 -9.63 -11.81
CA ASP A 107 27.94 -10.67 -10.78
C ASP A 107 26.81 -10.40 -9.76
N VAL A 108 26.00 -11.42 -9.49
CA VAL A 108 24.85 -11.33 -8.57
C VAL A 108 25.32 -11.03 -7.15
N GLY A 109 26.43 -11.63 -6.72
CA GLY A 109 26.99 -11.38 -5.40
C GLY A 109 27.45 -9.94 -5.22
N TYR A 110 28.10 -9.36 -6.23
CA TYR A 110 28.48 -7.96 -6.25
C TYR A 110 27.27 -7.04 -6.16
N LYS A 111 26.21 -7.28 -6.96
CA LYS A 111 24.99 -6.46 -6.90
C LYS A 111 24.36 -6.49 -5.52
N HIS A 112 24.25 -7.67 -4.92
CA HIS A 112 23.66 -7.82 -3.61
C HIS A 112 24.47 -7.03 -2.57
N ARG A 113 25.80 -7.18 -2.56
CA ARG A 113 26.68 -6.41 -1.66
C ARG A 113 26.57 -4.90 -1.88
N LEU A 114 26.50 -4.45 -3.13
CA LEU A 114 26.35 -3.03 -3.46
C LEU A 114 25.00 -2.49 -2.98
N ALA A 115 23.90 -3.20 -3.28
CA ALA A 115 22.57 -2.83 -2.85
C ALA A 115 22.46 -2.76 -1.31
N THR A 116 22.99 -3.76 -0.61
CA THR A 116 23.03 -3.76 0.87
C THR A 116 23.86 -2.60 1.42
N ARG A 117 25.06 -2.35 0.88
CA ARG A 117 25.91 -1.22 1.29
C ARG A 117 25.17 0.11 1.14
N ASN A 118 24.56 0.34 -0.01
CA ASN A 118 23.88 1.59 -0.31
C ASN A 118 22.57 1.76 0.45
N GLN A 119 21.83 0.68 0.67
CA GLN A 119 20.68 0.69 1.56
C GLN A 119 21.09 1.07 2.98
N GLN A 120 22.18 0.51 3.52
CA GLN A 120 22.70 0.86 4.84
C GLN A 120 23.11 2.34 4.90
N ALA A 121 23.83 2.85 3.90
CA ALA A 121 24.20 4.26 3.82
C ALA A 121 22.96 5.17 3.74
N PHE A 122 21.94 4.75 3.00
CA PHE A 122 20.68 5.48 2.88
C PHE A 122 19.93 5.53 4.22
N VAL A 123 19.80 4.41 4.91
CA VAL A 123 19.17 4.33 6.24
C VAL A 123 19.95 5.17 7.26
N GLN A 124 21.28 5.12 7.24
CA GLN A 124 22.11 5.95 8.12
C GLN A 124 21.89 7.45 7.87
N ARG A 125 21.77 7.86 6.61
CA ARG A 125 21.54 9.26 6.23
C ARG A 125 20.13 9.75 6.58
N TRP A 126 19.12 8.92 6.33
CA TRP A 126 17.71 9.32 6.37
C TRP A 126 16.93 8.73 7.55
N GLY A 127 17.60 8.11 8.53
CA GLY A 127 16.97 7.36 9.63
C GLY A 127 15.82 8.10 10.32
N GLU A 128 16.04 9.34 10.77
CA GLU A 128 15.00 10.16 11.39
C GLU A 128 13.81 10.39 10.45
N ARG A 129 14.08 10.66 9.18
CA ARG A 129 13.05 10.87 8.17
C ARG A 129 12.25 9.60 7.89
N LEU A 130 12.92 8.46 7.85
CA LEU A 130 12.32 7.14 7.66
C LEU A 130 11.46 6.73 8.85
N GLU A 131 11.92 6.95 10.08
CA GLU A 131 11.13 6.76 11.29
C GLU A 131 9.85 7.61 11.26
N GLY A 132 9.95 8.85 10.77
CA GLY A 132 8.82 9.72 10.52
C GLY A 132 7.76 9.14 9.57
N LEU A 133 8.10 8.20 8.68
CA LEU A 133 7.13 7.52 7.81
C LEU A 133 6.23 6.52 8.56
N ASN A 134 6.69 6.02 9.72
CA ASN A 134 5.91 5.17 10.62
C ASN A 134 4.97 5.97 11.55
N THR A 135 4.93 7.30 11.41
CA THR A 135 4.02 8.15 12.17
C THR A 135 2.58 7.70 11.93
N VAL A 136 1.95 7.23 13.00
CA VAL A 136 0.56 6.86 13.03
C VAL A 136 -0.29 8.08 12.71
N ARG A 137 -1.12 7.98 11.68
CA ARG A 137 -2.12 9.02 11.38
C ARG A 137 -3.46 8.57 11.88
N THR A 138 -4.02 9.40 12.74
CA THR A 138 -5.40 9.28 13.18
C THR A 138 -6.31 9.76 12.06
N ILE A 139 -7.05 8.84 11.44
CA ILE A 139 -8.06 9.18 10.44
C ILE A 139 -9.43 9.00 11.06
N ALA A 140 -10.22 10.08 11.04
CA ALA A 140 -11.60 10.08 11.46
C ALA A 140 -12.48 9.62 10.29
N PHE A 141 -13.14 8.48 10.44
CA PHE A 141 -14.23 8.09 9.56
C PHE A 141 -15.56 8.48 10.18
N HIS A 142 -16.36 9.24 9.44
CA HIS A 142 -17.77 9.47 9.77
C HIS A 142 -18.61 8.45 9.01
N LEU A 143 -19.29 7.56 9.73
CA LEU A 143 -20.21 6.60 9.16
C LEU A 143 -21.65 7.10 9.36
N PRO A 144 -22.35 7.51 8.29
CA PRO A 144 -23.71 8.07 8.43
C PRO A 144 -24.80 7.00 8.60
N GLN A 145 -24.47 5.71 8.46
CA GLN A 145 -25.43 4.61 8.30
C GLN A 145 -25.81 3.92 9.62
N PHE A 146 -26.07 4.70 10.67
CA PHE A 146 -26.73 4.21 11.89
C PHE A 146 -28.26 4.29 11.76
N HIS A 147 -28.79 3.92 10.60
CA HIS A 147 -30.21 3.82 10.29
C HIS A 147 -30.37 2.86 9.11
N THR A 148 -31.55 2.25 8.96
CA THR A 148 -31.80 1.30 7.88
C THR A 148 -32.13 2.06 6.59
N ILE A 149 -31.67 1.54 5.46
CA ILE A 149 -32.04 2.02 4.12
C ILE A 149 -32.28 0.82 3.19
N PRO A 150 -33.16 0.94 2.18
CA PRO A 150 -33.50 -0.18 1.29
C PRO A 150 -32.29 -0.82 0.60
N GLU A 151 -31.30 0.00 0.22
CA GLU A 151 -30.08 -0.45 -0.46
C GLU A 151 -29.24 -1.35 0.46
N ASN A 152 -29.04 -0.95 1.71
CA ASN A 152 -28.29 -1.75 2.68
C ASN A 152 -29.02 -3.04 3.04
N ASP A 153 -30.32 -2.97 3.26
CA ASP A 153 -31.12 -4.16 3.57
C ASP A 153 -31.04 -5.19 2.43
N ARG A 154 -31.00 -4.72 1.17
CA ARG A 154 -30.83 -5.57 -0.02
C ARG A 154 -29.48 -6.29 -0.05
N TRP A 155 -28.41 -5.65 0.41
CA TRP A 155 -27.06 -6.23 0.35
C TRP A 155 -26.65 -7.01 1.61
N TRP A 156 -27.10 -6.57 2.79
CA TRP A 156 -26.60 -7.02 4.08
C TRP A 156 -27.65 -7.72 4.95
N GLY A 157 -28.91 -7.74 4.49
CA GLY A 157 -30.05 -8.32 5.20
C GLY A 157 -30.90 -7.26 5.89
N ALA A 158 -32.19 -7.56 6.05
CA ALA A 158 -33.17 -6.64 6.60
C ALA A 158 -32.79 -6.14 8.00
N GLY A 159 -32.90 -4.81 8.20
CA GLY A 159 -32.61 -4.17 9.47
C GLY A 159 -31.12 -3.86 9.67
N PHE A 160 -30.31 -3.87 8.61
CA PHE A 160 -28.87 -3.64 8.74
C PHE A 160 -28.59 -2.18 9.12
N THR A 161 -27.72 -2.02 10.11
CA THR A 161 -27.12 -0.73 10.48
C THR A 161 -25.65 -0.95 10.83
N GLU A 162 -24.86 0.12 10.92
CA GLU A 162 -23.47 -0.01 11.38
C GLU A 162 -23.35 -0.62 12.80
N TRP A 163 -24.41 -0.56 13.61
CA TRP A 163 -24.45 -1.28 14.88
C TRP A 163 -24.33 -2.80 14.73
N THR A 164 -24.81 -3.36 13.62
CA THR A 164 -24.64 -4.78 13.29
C THR A 164 -23.16 -5.15 13.18
N ASN A 165 -22.32 -4.24 12.66
CA ASN A 165 -20.87 -4.44 12.57
C ASN A 165 -20.20 -4.24 13.93
N VAL A 166 -20.55 -3.16 14.65
CA VAL A 166 -19.99 -2.85 15.98
C VAL A 166 -20.17 -4.01 16.94
N THR A 167 -21.39 -4.57 17.01
CA THR A 167 -21.73 -5.65 17.94
C THR A 167 -21.00 -6.96 17.65
N ARG A 168 -20.57 -7.17 16.40
CA ARG A 168 -19.84 -8.37 15.95
C ARG A 168 -18.33 -8.21 15.97
N ALA A 169 -17.82 -7.02 16.30
CA ALA A 169 -16.38 -6.76 16.29
C ALA A 169 -15.62 -7.63 17.30
N LEU A 170 -14.50 -8.21 16.87
CA LEU A 170 -13.62 -9.04 17.69
C LEU A 170 -12.26 -8.35 17.93
N PRO A 171 -11.57 -8.66 19.04
CA PRO A 171 -10.20 -8.20 19.28
C PRO A 171 -9.22 -8.68 18.20
N ASN A 172 -8.52 -7.73 17.56
CA ASN A 172 -7.50 -8.05 16.54
C ASN A 172 -6.07 -8.26 17.10
N TYR A 173 -5.82 -7.89 18.37
CA TYR A 173 -4.52 -8.05 19.02
C TYR A 173 -4.66 -8.09 20.55
N ARG A 174 -3.60 -8.53 21.25
CA ARG A 174 -3.61 -8.66 22.71
C ARG A 174 -3.84 -7.29 23.37
N GLY A 175 -4.86 -7.21 24.23
CA GLY A 175 -5.25 -5.96 24.90
C GLY A 175 -6.18 -5.05 24.07
N HIS A 176 -6.57 -5.45 22.86
CA HIS A 176 -7.58 -4.72 22.08
C HIS A 176 -8.96 -4.94 22.69
N TYR A 177 -9.55 -3.88 23.24
CA TYR A 177 -10.93 -3.93 23.73
C TYR A 177 -11.91 -3.80 22.56
N GLN A 178 -12.66 -4.87 22.29
CA GLN A 178 -13.80 -4.92 21.36
C GLN A 178 -14.82 -5.97 21.86
N PRO A 179 -16.12 -5.79 21.57
CA PRO A 179 -16.71 -4.64 20.89
C PRO A 179 -16.88 -3.42 21.80
N HIS A 180 -16.77 -2.22 21.23
CA HIS A 180 -17.16 -0.97 21.90
C HIS A 180 -18.67 -0.75 21.77
N LEU A 181 -19.46 -1.31 22.69
CA LEU A 181 -20.90 -1.13 22.70
C LEU A 181 -21.29 0.28 23.19
N PRO A 182 -22.31 0.92 22.59
CA PRO A 182 -22.74 2.25 23.00
C PRO A 182 -23.37 2.19 24.41
N ALA A 183 -22.93 3.10 25.28
CA ALA A 183 -23.48 3.27 26.63
C ALA A 183 -24.56 4.36 26.65
N ASP A 184 -24.14 5.63 26.75
CA ASP A 184 -25.02 6.77 27.08
C ASP A 184 -26.17 7.01 26.10
N LEU A 185 -25.92 6.86 24.80
CA LEU A 185 -26.92 7.10 23.75
C LEU A 185 -27.58 5.81 23.23
N GLY A 186 -27.11 4.64 23.70
CA GLY A 186 -27.52 3.34 23.20
C GLY A 186 -27.34 3.17 21.68
N PHE A 187 -28.05 2.20 21.12
CA PHE A 187 -28.11 1.93 19.69
C PHE A 187 -29.04 2.95 18.99
N TYR A 188 -28.58 4.19 18.88
CA TYR A 188 -29.37 5.28 18.32
C TYR A 188 -29.58 5.14 16.81
N ASP A 189 -30.62 5.81 16.32
CA ASP A 189 -30.98 5.93 14.91
C ASP A 189 -30.65 7.36 14.41
N LEU A 190 -29.83 7.51 13.37
CA LEU A 190 -29.47 8.83 12.83
C LEU A 190 -30.56 9.50 11.97
N SER A 191 -31.64 8.78 11.64
CA SER A 191 -32.84 9.38 11.06
C SER A 191 -33.67 10.15 12.10
N ASP A 192 -33.45 9.92 13.40
CA ASP A 192 -34.08 10.65 14.50
C ASP A 192 -33.34 11.98 14.78
N PRO A 193 -33.95 13.15 14.52
CA PRO A 193 -33.33 14.45 14.82
C PRO A 193 -33.04 14.64 16.31
N ALA A 194 -33.76 13.97 17.20
CA ALA A 194 -33.48 14.02 18.62
C ALA A 194 -32.18 13.28 18.97
N ALA A 195 -31.85 12.19 18.28
CA ALA A 195 -30.55 11.51 18.39
C ALA A 195 -29.41 12.42 17.95
N LEU A 196 -29.56 13.13 16.83
CA LEU A 196 -28.60 14.13 16.35
C LEU A 196 -28.39 15.25 17.39
N LYS A 197 -29.47 15.75 17.99
CA LYS A 197 -29.40 16.78 19.03
C LYS A 197 -28.69 16.28 20.29
N ARG A 198 -28.95 15.04 20.72
CA ARG A 198 -28.26 14.41 21.86
C ARG A 198 -26.76 14.22 21.60
N GLN A 199 -26.37 13.87 20.37
CA GLN A 199 -24.95 13.81 19.97
C GLN A 199 -24.27 15.18 20.01
N GLY A 200 -24.97 16.23 19.54
CA GLY A 200 -24.46 17.61 19.56
C GLY A 200 -24.42 18.24 20.96
N ALA A 201 -25.25 17.78 21.89
CA ALA A 201 -25.38 18.32 23.25
C ALA A 201 -24.37 17.74 24.27
N GLY A 202 -23.42 16.90 23.85
CA GLY A 202 -22.42 16.28 24.72
C GLY A 202 -21.47 17.30 25.41
N ARG A 203 -21.30 17.11 26.74
CA ARG A 203 -20.54 17.88 27.76
C ARG A 203 -19.13 18.39 27.39
N PRO A 204 -18.55 19.36 28.16
CA PRO A 204 -17.27 20.00 27.85
C PRO A 204 -16.12 19.02 27.61
N VAL A 205 -15.27 19.42 26.66
CA VAL A 205 -14.22 18.73 25.88
C VAL A 205 -13.28 17.75 26.62
N ARG A 206 -13.29 17.69 27.96
CA ARG A 206 -12.31 16.92 28.75
C ARG A 206 -12.53 15.40 28.78
N ASP A 207 -13.67 14.89 28.33
CA ASP A 207 -14.00 13.45 28.42
C ASP A 207 -14.60 12.87 27.12
N ARG A 208 -14.03 13.27 25.96
CA ARG A 208 -14.45 12.75 24.65
C ARG A 208 -14.02 11.30 24.45
N ARG A 209 -14.85 10.35 24.92
CA ARG A 209 -14.78 8.95 24.46
C ARG A 209 -15.86 8.55 23.46
N LEU A 210 -16.88 9.38 23.18
CA LEU A 210 -17.98 8.97 22.31
C LEU A 210 -18.55 10.14 21.48
N LEU A 211 -17.93 10.40 20.34
CA LEU A 211 -18.67 10.57 19.08
C LEU A 211 -18.48 9.23 18.33
N PRO A 212 -19.37 8.80 17.41
CA PRO A 212 -19.08 7.66 16.53
C PRO A 212 -18.03 8.06 15.48
N LEU A 213 -16.88 8.49 15.98
CA LEU A 213 -15.66 8.65 15.24
C LEU A 213 -15.02 7.27 15.31
N PHE A 214 -15.16 6.47 14.25
CA PHE A 214 -14.30 5.30 14.14
C PHE A 214 -12.89 5.83 13.93
N LEU A 215 -12.11 5.75 15.00
CA LEU A 215 -10.71 6.10 14.97
C LEU A 215 -9.97 4.93 14.35
N LEU A 216 -9.82 4.94 13.02
CA LEU A 216 -8.91 4.00 12.38
C LEU A 216 -7.50 4.54 12.57
N VAL A 217 -6.79 3.91 13.50
CA VAL A 217 -5.36 4.12 13.70
C VAL A 217 -4.65 3.43 12.54
N LEU A 218 -4.57 4.13 11.41
CA LEU A 218 -3.81 3.64 10.26
C LEU A 218 -2.33 3.86 10.54
N ARG A 219 -1.64 2.79 10.93
CA ARG A 219 -0.24 2.64 10.53
C ARG A 219 -0.25 2.63 9.00
N ARG A 220 0.58 3.45 8.36
CA ARG A 220 0.85 3.32 6.92
C ARG A 220 1.22 1.83 6.71
N PRO A 221 0.42 1.04 5.98
CA PRO A 221 0.68 -0.39 5.92
C PRO A 221 2.04 -0.60 5.23
N PRO A 222 2.93 -1.46 5.73
CA PRO A 222 3.95 -2.04 4.87
C PRO A 222 3.21 -2.77 3.75
N GLY A 223 3.63 -2.54 2.50
CA GLY A 223 2.97 -3.04 1.29
C GLY A 223 2.60 -4.52 1.43
N ALA A 224 1.32 -4.79 1.64
CA ALA A 224 0.81 -6.16 1.73
C ALA A 224 0.60 -6.66 0.29
N GLY A 225 1.49 -7.56 -0.13
CA GLY A 225 1.31 -8.39 -1.31
C GLY A 225 0.04 -9.25 -1.22
N LYS A 226 -0.69 -9.27 -2.34
CA LYS A 226 -1.85 -10.06 -2.79
C LYS A 226 -2.25 -11.33 -2.00
N THR A 227 -3.58 -11.48 -1.80
CA THR A 227 -4.44 -12.54 -2.40
C THR A 227 -5.79 -11.89 -2.73
N ALA A 228 -6.15 -11.69 -4.01
CA ALA A 228 -6.79 -12.59 -4.99
C ALA A 228 -8.34 -12.66 -4.84
N GLY A 229 -9.02 -12.47 -5.97
CA GLY A 229 -10.44 -12.14 -6.12
C GLY A 229 -11.44 -13.16 -5.57
N ALA A 230 -12.60 -12.65 -5.17
CA ALA A 230 -13.82 -13.42 -4.98
C ALA A 230 -14.58 -13.56 -6.31
N PRO A 231 -15.09 -14.75 -6.65
CA PRO A 231 -16.31 -14.87 -7.43
C PRO A 231 -17.50 -15.08 -6.48
N ALA A 232 -18.63 -14.48 -6.83
CA ALA A 232 -19.91 -14.77 -6.21
C ALA A 232 -20.40 -16.18 -6.59
N ASP A 233 -20.82 -17.00 -5.63
CA ASP A 233 -22.24 -17.40 -5.42
C ASP A 233 -22.37 -18.54 -4.38
N ARG A 234 -23.42 -18.42 -3.55
CA ARG A 234 -24.18 -19.38 -2.71
C ARG A 234 -23.54 -20.63 -2.07
N GLY A 235 -23.83 -20.75 -0.77
CA GLY A 235 -24.06 -22.06 -0.12
C GLY A 235 -23.56 -22.12 1.32
N GLY A 236 -24.49 -22.18 2.29
CA GLY A 236 -24.16 -22.33 3.71
C GLY A 236 -23.44 -23.65 4.01
N GLY A 237 -22.49 -23.60 4.95
CA GLY A 237 -21.79 -24.79 5.43
C GLY A 237 -20.65 -24.42 6.38
N ARG A 238 -20.63 -25.06 7.54
CA ARG A 238 -19.68 -24.88 8.66
C ARG A 238 -18.22 -24.93 8.20
N LEU A 239 -17.38 -24.03 8.74
CA LEU A 239 -15.92 -24.08 8.64
C LEU A 239 -15.36 -25.29 9.42
N PRO A 240 -14.57 -26.19 8.80
CA PRO A 240 -13.69 -27.10 9.54
C PRO A 240 -12.31 -26.47 9.70
N LEU A 241 -11.77 -26.55 10.92
CA LEU A 241 -10.34 -26.42 11.24
C LEU A 241 -9.55 -27.57 10.60
N LEU A 242 -8.36 -27.28 10.02
CA LEU A 242 -7.15 -28.14 9.86
C LEU A 242 -6.22 -27.55 8.76
N PRO A 243 -4.92 -27.92 8.65
CA PRO A 243 -3.79 -27.66 9.56
C PRO A 243 -2.60 -26.94 8.86
N LEU A 244 -1.63 -26.50 9.66
CA LEU A 244 -0.30 -26.03 9.23
C LEU A 244 0.53 -27.17 8.59
N LEU A 245 0.89 -27.01 7.31
CA LEU A 245 1.97 -27.70 6.57
C LEU A 245 2.41 -26.69 5.49
N GLY A 246 3.67 -26.41 5.16
CA GLY A 246 4.98 -26.98 5.43
C GLY A 246 5.87 -26.36 4.34
N GLN A 247 7.07 -25.89 4.71
CA GLN A 247 8.03 -25.30 3.79
C GLN A 247 8.36 -26.27 2.65
N ARG A 248 8.48 -25.76 1.41
CA ARG A 248 9.15 -26.48 0.32
C ARG A 248 10.09 -25.53 -0.44
N GLU A 249 11.31 -26.02 -0.53
CA GLU A 249 12.52 -25.48 -1.15
C GLU A 249 12.34 -25.25 -2.66
N LEU A 250 13.03 -24.23 -3.18
CA LEU A 250 13.17 -23.95 -4.61
C LEU A 250 14.36 -24.76 -5.16
N ASP A 251 14.10 -25.57 -6.19
CA ASP A 251 15.09 -26.33 -6.95
C ASP A 251 15.95 -25.41 -7.85
N PRO A 252 17.29 -25.43 -7.77
CA PRO A 252 18.17 -24.51 -8.48
C PRO A 252 18.57 -24.94 -9.90
N HIS A 253 17.98 -25.96 -10.52
CA HIS A 253 18.40 -26.40 -11.85
C HIS A 253 17.26 -26.53 -12.86
N LEU A 254 17.02 -25.50 -13.67
CA LEU A 254 16.42 -25.66 -15.01
C LEU A 254 16.75 -24.44 -15.90
N GLY A 255 18.01 -24.37 -16.32
CA GLY A 255 18.42 -23.63 -17.50
C GLY A 255 18.59 -24.61 -18.66
N ARG A 256 17.73 -24.55 -19.68
CA ARG A 256 18.02 -24.71 -21.12
C ARG A 256 16.73 -24.76 -21.94
N SER A 257 16.65 -23.81 -22.86
CA SER A 257 15.77 -23.82 -24.03
C SER A 257 16.00 -25.06 -24.89
N VAL A 258 14.94 -25.79 -25.21
CA VAL A 258 14.89 -26.66 -26.40
C VAL A 258 13.55 -26.42 -27.08
N GLN A 259 13.60 -25.75 -28.24
CA GLN A 259 12.55 -25.83 -29.26
C GLN A 259 12.49 -27.26 -29.79
N ARG A 260 11.33 -27.92 -29.73
CA ARG A 260 10.95 -28.94 -30.71
C ARG A 260 9.44 -28.90 -31.01
N ARG A 261 9.19 -28.51 -32.26
CA ARG A 261 8.07 -28.73 -33.19
C ARG A 261 6.78 -29.37 -32.67
N ALA A 262 5.68 -28.68 -32.96
CA ALA A 262 4.34 -29.21 -33.05
C ALA A 262 4.26 -30.31 -34.14
N ALA A 263 3.66 -31.44 -33.79
CA ALA A 263 3.02 -32.36 -34.72
C ALA A 263 1.53 -32.35 -34.34
N GLY A 264 0.68 -31.87 -35.25
CA GLY A 264 -0.77 -32.04 -35.14
C GLY A 264 -1.20 -33.43 -35.59
N PRO A 265 -2.41 -33.89 -35.23
CA PRO A 265 -3.04 -35.02 -35.88
C PRO A 265 -3.93 -34.55 -37.04
N ASP A 266 -3.79 -35.28 -38.15
CA ASP A 266 -4.70 -35.50 -39.28
C ASP A 266 -6.11 -34.88 -39.20
N LEU A 267 -6.36 -33.86 -40.04
CA LEU A 267 -7.22 -33.87 -41.24
C LEU A 267 -7.34 -32.46 -41.84
#